data_AF-A0A955TCE3-F1
#
_entry.id   AF-A0A955TCE3-F1
#
_cell.length_a   1.000
_cell.length_b   1.000
_cell.length_c   1.000
_cell.angle_alpha   90.00
_cell.angle_beta   90.00
_cell.angle_gamma   90.00
#
_symmetry.space_group_name_H-M   'P 1'
#
loop_
_entity.id
_entity.type
_entity.pdbx_description
1 polymer ?
#
loop_
_entity_poly.entity_id
_entity_poly.type
_entity_poly.pdbx_seq_one_letter_code
_entity_poly.pdbx_strand_id
1 'polypeptide(L)'
;MLISVSMKSNNHIKFAFLILVVGTMLLSGCMESKSVNPEGEWIILPATDESAEYMGYSSVCDKPTGDYQGLVIGVIPGYVLAESGENVSIDVKFTNKGEAPIVIDNFPPEFLIKNPADLSNPARITRGYMRGNVTETIATGESVVHTIEWDQRNDRGFRVAPAIYVLEIADVMRYDGKTESIHQGSLGEQIAEIAIRPAGGTLERTIVVNRSITEKGITVTLESVDAKADSVEMFFSVSAEDPDYIEVMPDGREWTYTISDDEPIHGSYRIDDGKVRYLWNVESTGGKNFHYGYRCKIESLPRDVENLSVTIDSFGPIQVSWDFNINF
;
A
#
# COMPACT_ATOMS: atom_id res chain seq x y z
N MET A 1 66.71 -61.48 -19.53
CA MET A 1 66.66 -62.38 -18.36
C MET A 1 65.21 -62.47 -17.94
N LEU A 2 64.58 -63.61 -18.25
CA LEU A 2 63.23 -63.94 -17.84
C LEU A 2 63.18 -64.12 -16.33
N ILE A 3 62.17 -63.55 -15.68
CA ILE A 3 61.39 -64.27 -14.68
C ILE A 3 59.92 -63.96 -14.97
N SER A 4 59.25 -64.91 -15.61
CA SER A 4 57.81 -65.11 -15.45
C SER A 4 57.60 -66.00 -14.24
N VAL A 5 56.69 -65.62 -13.35
CA VAL A 5 55.89 -66.61 -12.61
C VAL A 5 54.44 -66.18 -12.73
N SER A 6 53.69 -67.08 -13.33
CA SER A 6 52.29 -67.01 -13.69
C SER A 6 51.41 -67.54 -12.55
N MET A 7 50.28 -66.86 -12.38
CA MET A 7 48.95 -67.33 -11.95
C MET A 7 48.79 -68.08 -10.60
N LYS A 8 47.90 -67.49 -9.78
CA LYS A 8 46.65 -68.19 -9.45
C LYS A 8 45.45 -67.25 -9.61
N SER A 9 44.69 -67.51 -10.67
CA SER A 9 43.33 -67.04 -10.88
C SER A 9 42.40 -67.73 -9.87
N ASN A 10 41.46 -67.00 -9.29
CA ASN A 10 40.12 -67.55 -9.11
C ASN A 10 39.07 -66.45 -9.02
N ASN A 11 38.29 -66.35 -10.10
CA ASN A 11 36.84 -66.19 -10.12
C ASN A 11 36.23 -65.16 -9.15
N HIS A 12 35.90 -63.98 -9.67
CA HIS A 12 34.51 -63.59 -9.95
C HIS A 12 34.42 -62.07 -10.15
N ILE A 13 34.80 -61.62 -11.36
CA ILE A 13 34.10 -60.50 -11.99
C ILE A 13 32.77 -61.09 -12.47
N LYS A 14 31.71 -60.81 -11.71
CA LYS A 14 30.28 -60.71 -12.06
C LYS A 14 29.48 -60.91 -10.77
N PHE A 15 28.62 -59.94 -10.46
CA PHE A 15 27.74 -59.79 -9.28
C PHE A 15 28.35 -59.18 -8.02
N ALA A 16 28.55 -57.85 -8.07
CA ALA A 16 28.39 -56.97 -6.92
C ALA A 16 27.84 -55.61 -7.40
N PHE A 17 26.68 -55.68 -8.07
CA PHE A 17 25.83 -54.54 -8.39
C PHE A 17 24.45 -54.85 -7.77
N LEU A 18 24.43 -55.02 -6.45
CA LEU A 18 23.24 -55.00 -5.61
C LEU A 18 23.71 -55.02 -4.15
N ILE A 19 23.08 -54.18 -3.32
CA ILE A 19 23.23 -54.10 -1.87
C ILE A 19 24.42 -53.25 -1.38
N LEU A 20 24.29 -51.94 -1.52
CA LEU A 20 24.56 -51.01 -0.40
C LEU A 20 23.58 -49.82 -0.46
N VAL A 21 22.29 -50.14 -0.56
CA VAL A 21 21.16 -49.24 -0.26
C VAL A 21 20.41 -49.86 0.92
N VAL A 22 21.07 -50.01 2.06
CA VAL A 22 20.47 -50.13 3.40
C VAL A 22 21.60 -49.80 4.38
N GLY A 23 21.68 -48.56 4.84
CA GLY A 23 22.77 -48.19 5.75
C GLY A 23 22.95 -46.71 6.07
N THR A 24 21.90 -45.90 5.95
CA THR A 24 21.76 -44.55 6.57
C THR A 24 20.29 -44.12 6.45
N MET A 25 19.42 -44.83 7.14
CA MET A 25 18.11 -44.31 7.56
C MET A 25 17.99 -44.64 9.04
N LEU A 26 18.29 -43.64 9.87
CA LEU A 26 17.83 -43.46 11.25
C LEU A 26 18.74 -42.39 11.86
N LEU A 27 18.41 -41.14 11.54
CA LEU A 27 18.42 -39.95 12.40
C LEU A 27 17.93 -38.77 11.54
N SER A 28 16.88 -38.99 10.75
CA SER A 28 15.89 -37.96 10.50
C SER A 28 15.22 -37.72 11.85
N GLY A 29 15.80 -36.81 12.64
CA GLY A 29 15.03 -36.14 13.68
C GLY A 29 13.83 -35.54 12.97
N CYS A 30 12.68 -36.18 13.13
CA CYS A 30 11.42 -35.51 12.96
C CYS A 30 11.54 -34.23 13.77
N MET A 31 11.68 -33.07 13.12
CA MET A 31 10.97 -31.92 13.64
C MET A 31 9.53 -32.39 13.64
N GLU A 32 9.05 -32.82 14.81
CA GLU A 32 7.62 -32.72 15.08
C GLU A 32 7.24 -31.32 14.62
N SER A 33 6.49 -31.24 13.52
CA SER A 33 5.54 -30.14 13.44
C SER A 33 4.80 -30.25 14.75
N LYS A 34 5.01 -29.28 15.66
CA LYS A 34 4.23 -29.21 16.88
C LYS A 34 2.80 -29.35 16.42
N SER A 35 2.15 -30.46 16.77
CA SER A 35 0.78 -30.72 16.39
C SER A 35 0.00 -29.56 16.98
N VAL A 36 -0.43 -28.68 16.09
CA VAL A 36 -1.11 -27.43 16.42
C VAL A 36 -2.40 -27.83 17.14
N ASN A 37 -2.54 -27.36 18.39
CA ASN A 37 -3.71 -27.63 19.21
C ASN A 37 -4.95 -27.00 18.54
N PRO A 38 -6.01 -27.77 18.20
CA PRO A 38 -7.07 -27.33 17.28
C PRO A 38 -8.15 -26.42 17.91
N GLU A 39 -7.91 -25.79 19.05
CA GLU A 39 -8.91 -24.95 19.73
C GLU A 39 -8.68 -23.46 19.43
N GLY A 40 -9.21 -22.96 18.30
CA GLY A 40 -9.22 -21.52 17.97
C GLY A 40 -9.35 -21.23 16.47
N GLU A 41 -9.81 -20.03 16.11
CA GLU A 41 -9.76 -19.53 14.73
C GLU A 41 -8.37 -18.92 14.47
N TRP A 42 -7.72 -19.30 13.36
CA TRP A 42 -6.35 -18.89 13.06
C TRP A 42 -6.30 -17.78 12.02
N ILE A 43 -5.41 -16.83 12.26
CA ILE A 43 -5.02 -15.79 11.31
C ILE A 43 -3.52 -15.99 11.08
N ILE A 44 -3.15 -16.51 9.91
CA ILE A 44 -1.77 -16.78 9.50
C ILE A 44 -1.27 -15.58 8.70
N LEU A 45 -0.29 -14.85 9.18
CA LEU A 45 0.32 -13.78 8.38
C LEU A 45 1.24 -14.41 7.29
N PRO A 46 0.96 -14.23 5.98
CA PRO A 46 1.69 -14.88 4.90
C PRO A 46 3.18 -14.58 5.02
N ALA A 47 3.96 -15.61 4.77
CA ALA A 47 5.39 -15.53 4.57
C ALA A 47 5.64 -15.23 3.11
N THR A 48 5.84 -13.97 2.74
CA THR A 48 6.50 -13.70 1.47
C THR A 48 7.90 -13.20 1.77
N ASP A 49 8.86 -14.12 1.67
CA ASP A 49 10.29 -13.79 1.49
C ASP A 49 10.57 -13.22 0.08
N GLU A 50 9.53 -13.08 -0.75
CA GLU A 50 9.57 -12.49 -2.08
C GLU A 50 8.90 -11.11 -2.03
N SER A 51 9.65 -10.08 -2.42
CA SER A 51 9.16 -8.72 -2.64
C SER A 51 7.92 -8.75 -3.53
N ALA A 52 6.88 -8.01 -3.15
CA ALA A 52 5.61 -7.89 -3.87
C ALA A 52 5.79 -7.61 -5.38
N GLU A 53 5.90 -8.67 -6.18
CA GLU A 53 5.69 -8.63 -7.62
C GLU A 53 4.24 -9.07 -7.89
N TYR A 54 3.40 -8.06 -8.14
CA TYR A 54 2.23 -8.10 -9.01
C TYR A 54 1.53 -9.45 -9.20
N MET A 55 0.45 -9.69 -8.44
CA MET A 55 -0.63 -10.59 -8.83
C MET A 55 -1.96 -9.95 -8.44
N GLY A 56 -2.83 -9.73 -9.42
CA GLY A 56 -4.11 -9.03 -9.24
C GLY A 56 -5.12 -9.88 -8.46
N TYR A 57 -5.68 -9.30 -7.41
CA TYR A 57 -6.76 -9.87 -6.61
C TYR A 57 -7.71 -8.76 -6.16
N SER A 58 -9.02 -9.02 -6.16
CA SER A 58 -10.04 -8.08 -5.70
C SER A 58 -10.99 -8.76 -4.72
N SER A 59 -11.20 -8.09 -3.57
CA SER A 59 -12.38 -8.23 -2.73
C SER A 59 -12.52 -6.94 -1.90
N VAL A 60 -13.75 -6.48 -1.71
CA VAL A 60 -14.09 -5.14 -1.18
C VAL A 60 -14.61 -5.29 0.25
N CYS A 61 -13.99 -4.61 1.21
CA CYS A 61 -14.64 -4.21 2.47
C CYS A 61 -14.73 -2.68 2.47
N ASP A 62 -15.91 -2.13 2.75
CA ASP A 62 -16.14 -0.68 2.65
C ASP A 62 -15.56 0.14 3.83
N LYS A 63 -14.72 -0.43 4.71
CA LYS A 63 -14.19 0.28 5.89
C LYS A 63 -12.75 -0.15 6.28
N PRO A 64 -11.87 0.81 6.63
CA PRO A 64 -10.48 0.58 7.07
C PRO A 64 -10.37 -0.14 8.43
N THR A 65 -11.49 -0.30 9.13
CA THR A 65 -11.64 -1.14 10.32
C THR A 65 -12.52 -2.35 9.95
N GLY A 66 -11.89 -3.47 9.62
CA GLY A 66 -12.59 -4.73 9.38
C GLY A 66 -13.03 -5.40 10.69
N ASP A 67 -14.22 -5.98 10.70
CA ASP A 67 -14.60 -7.03 11.66
C ASP A 67 -14.34 -8.38 11.00
N TYR A 68 -13.18 -8.98 11.31
CA TYR A 68 -12.81 -10.30 10.78
C TYR A 68 -13.36 -11.37 11.72
N GLN A 69 -14.68 -11.61 11.66
CA GLN A 69 -15.38 -12.56 12.53
C GLN A 69 -14.99 -12.43 14.01
N GLY A 70 -14.83 -11.20 14.49
CA GLY A 70 -14.44 -10.90 15.87
C GLY A 70 -13.13 -10.12 15.98
N LEU A 71 -12.13 -10.29 15.10
CA LEU A 71 -10.92 -9.47 15.20
C LEU A 71 -11.20 -8.05 14.71
N VAL A 72 -11.02 -7.07 15.59
CA VAL A 72 -11.12 -5.64 15.31
C VAL A 72 -9.77 -4.99 15.50
N ILE A 73 -9.31 -4.29 14.46
CA ILE A 73 -8.07 -3.51 14.49
C ILE A 73 -8.42 -2.05 14.76
N GLY A 74 -7.78 -1.46 15.77
CA GLY A 74 -7.89 -0.04 16.09
C GLY A 74 -6.51 0.61 16.13
N VAL A 75 -6.44 1.89 15.80
CA VAL A 75 -5.18 2.64 15.75
C VAL A 75 -5.28 3.92 16.57
N ILE A 76 -4.25 4.21 17.37
CA ILE A 76 -4.20 5.36 18.28
C ILE A 76 -2.82 6.04 18.21
N PRO A 77 -2.75 7.29 17.73
CA PRO A 77 -3.80 8.02 17.02
C PRO A 77 -3.94 7.51 15.57
N GLY A 78 -5.14 7.62 14.99
CA GLY A 78 -5.35 7.33 13.55
C GLY A 78 -4.81 8.42 12.60
N TYR A 79 -4.42 9.57 13.15
CA TYR A 79 -3.78 10.67 12.43
C TYR A 79 -2.66 11.25 13.30
N VAL A 80 -1.45 11.38 12.72
CA VAL A 80 -0.31 12.03 13.35
C VAL A 80 0.12 13.23 12.51
N LEU A 81 0.20 14.41 13.13
CA LEU A 81 0.90 15.57 12.58
C LEU A 81 2.25 15.68 13.28
N ALA A 82 3.33 15.59 12.51
CA ALA A 82 4.70 15.69 13.01
C ALA A 82 5.50 16.69 12.17
N GLU A 83 6.46 17.37 12.79
CA GLU A 83 7.44 18.21 12.10
C GLU A 83 8.61 17.37 11.59
N SER A 84 9.24 17.82 10.50
CA SER A 84 10.39 17.11 9.93
C SER A 84 11.49 16.90 10.97
N GLY A 85 11.80 15.63 11.24
CA GLY A 85 12.80 15.20 12.21
C GLY A 85 12.28 14.86 13.60
N GLU A 86 10.98 15.00 13.86
CA GLU A 86 10.33 14.46 15.08
C GLU A 86 10.10 12.95 14.97
N ASN A 87 9.99 12.26 16.11
CA ASN A 87 9.60 10.86 16.11
C ASN A 87 8.07 10.73 16.03
N VAL A 88 7.60 9.69 15.35
CA VAL A 88 6.19 9.32 15.23
C VAL A 88 5.97 8.01 15.98
N SER A 89 4.97 7.98 16.85
CA SER A 89 4.55 6.78 17.58
C SER A 89 3.07 6.51 17.32
N ILE A 90 2.73 5.28 16.94
CA ILE A 90 1.36 4.83 16.66
C ILE A 90 1.13 3.48 17.31
N ASP A 91 0.10 3.37 18.14
CA ASP A 91 -0.33 2.09 18.72
C ASP A 91 -1.36 1.42 17.80
N VAL A 92 -1.08 0.18 17.42
CA VAL A 92 -1.99 -0.70 16.69
C VAL A 92 -2.53 -1.76 17.65
N LYS A 93 -3.83 -1.71 17.90
CA LYS A 93 -4.55 -2.57 18.84
C LYS A 93 -5.37 -3.62 18.11
N PHE A 94 -5.10 -4.88 18.40
CA PHE A 94 -5.82 -6.04 17.90
C PHE A 94 -6.76 -6.53 18.99
N THR A 95 -8.08 -6.48 18.77
CA THR A 95 -9.09 -6.81 19.77
C THR A 95 -9.92 -8.00 19.30
N ASN A 96 -10.03 -9.05 20.12
CA ASN A 96 -10.94 -10.15 19.84
C ASN A 96 -12.33 -9.85 20.43
N LYS A 97 -13.32 -9.61 19.58
CA LYS A 97 -14.75 -9.46 19.90
C LYS A 97 -15.58 -10.67 19.50
N GLY A 98 -14.95 -11.72 18.98
CA GLY A 98 -15.61 -12.98 18.63
C GLY A 98 -15.93 -13.81 19.87
N GLU A 99 -16.54 -14.97 19.67
CA GLU A 99 -16.93 -15.87 20.77
C GLU A 99 -15.81 -16.85 21.15
N ALA A 100 -14.85 -17.09 20.26
CA ALA A 100 -13.72 -17.99 20.45
C ALA A 100 -12.37 -17.26 20.48
N PRO A 101 -11.32 -17.84 21.11
CA PRO A 101 -9.97 -17.30 21.03
C PRO A 101 -9.48 -17.20 19.58
N ILE A 102 -8.74 -16.14 19.30
CA ILE A 102 -8.09 -15.90 18.01
C ILE A 102 -6.60 -16.15 18.17
N VAL A 103 -6.02 -16.90 17.24
CA VAL A 103 -4.57 -17.14 17.22
C VAL A 103 -3.97 -16.44 16.01
N ILE A 104 -3.02 -15.53 16.26
CA ILE A 104 -2.27 -14.80 15.24
C ILE A 104 -0.86 -15.37 15.19
N ASP A 105 -0.49 -15.98 14.06
CA ASP A 105 0.87 -16.46 13.87
C ASP A 105 1.77 -15.38 13.23
N ASN A 106 3.04 -15.32 13.62
CA ASN A 106 4.01 -14.28 13.20
C ASN A 106 3.65 -12.85 13.66
N PHE A 107 3.24 -12.69 14.92
CA PHE A 107 2.98 -11.39 15.55
C PHE A 107 4.28 -10.67 15.96
N PRO A 108 4.37 -9.33 15.81
CA PRO A 108 3.41 -8.45 15.15
C PRO A 108 3.40 -8.65 13.62
N PRO A 109 2.32 -8.29 12.90
CA PRO A 109 2.30 -8.35 11.43
C PRO A 109 3.36 -7.45 10.81
N GLU A 110 3.60 -7.64 9.51
CA GLU A 110 4.39 -6.68 8.74
C GLU A 110 3.60 -5.38 8.59
N PHE A 111 4.29 -4.26 8.77
CA PHE A 111 3.74 -2.92 8.56
C PHE A 111 4.57 -2.16 7.54
N LEU A 112 3.89 -1.37 6.72
CA LEU A 112 4.50 -0.56 5.68
C LEU A 112 4.09 0.89 5.89
N ILE A 113 5.07 1.78 5.95
CA ILE A 113 4.81 3.21 5.79
C ILE A 113 5.03 3.52 4.32
N LYS A 114 3.98 4.01 3.65
CA LYS A 114 4.01 4.36 2.23
C LYS A 114 3.86 5.86 2.02
N ASN A 115 4.42 6.36 0.92
CA ASN A 115 4.10 7.68 0.37
C ASN A 115 3.28 7.50 -0.91
N PRO A 116 1.94 7.56 -0.83
CA PRO A 116 1.07 7.34 -1.99
C PRO A 116 1.32 8.33 -3.15
N ALA A 117 1.89 9.50 -2.86
CA ALA A 117 2.19 10.52 -3.86
C ALA A 117 3.55 10.32 -4.56
N ASP A 118 4.44 9.46 -4.03
CA ASP A 118 5.78 9.24 -4.61
C ASP A 118 5.69 8.32 -5.85
N LEU A 119 5.98 8.88 -7.02
CA LEU A 119 6.03 8.16 -8.29
C LEU A 119 7.38 7.52 -8.57
N SER A 120 8.43 7.86 -7.81
CA SER A 120 9.77 7.32 -8.01
C SER A 120 9.97 5.91 -7.45
N ASN A 121 9.04 5.45 -6.61
CA ASN A 121 8.98 4.10 -6.08
C ASN A 121 7.67 3.43 -6.50
N PRO A 122 7.68 2.42 -7.39
CA PRO A 122 6.48 1.70 -7.81
C PRO A 122 5.70 1.07 -6.65
N ALA A 123 6.40 0.57 -5.63
CA ALA A 123 5.77 0.00 -4.43
C ALA A 123 5.33 1.08 -3.44
N ARG A 124 5.82 2.32 -3.60
CA ARG A 124 5.56 3.48 -2.72
C ARG A 124 5.98 3.30 -1.26
N ILE A 125 6.64 2.18 -0.93
CA ILE A 125 7.14 1.84 0.40
C ILE A 125 8.29 2.77 0.78
N THR A 126 8.10 3.48 1.87
CA THR A 126 9.11 4.34 2.48
C THR A 126 9.88 3.59 3.57
N ARG A 127 9.16 2.85 4.42
CA ARG A 127 9.72 2.09 5.54
C ARG A 127 8.96 0.79 5.73
N GLY A 128 9.67 -0.32 5.92
CA GLY A 128 9.09 -1.60 6.31
C GLY A 128 9.40 -1.95 7.77
N TYR A 129 8.44 -2.55 8.45
CA TYR A 129 8.61 -3.23 9.74
C TYR A 129 8.32 -4.71 9.51
N MET A 130 9.37 -5.52 9.58
CA MET A 130 9.25 -6.96 9.37
C MET A 130 8.31 -7.57 10.42
N ARG A 131 7.50 -8.53 9.99
CA ARG A 131 6.70 -9.35 10.89
C ARG A 131 7.56 -10.04 11.97
N GLY A 132 6.95 -10.31 13.11
CA GLY A 132 7.56 -11.10 14.16
C GLY A 132 7.54 -12.60 13.86
N ASN A 133 7.99 -13.39 14.83
CA ASN A 133 8.09 -14.85 14.75
C ASN A 133 7.40 -15.56 15.93
N VAL A 134 6.51 -14.85 16.62
CA VAL A 134 5.79 -15.35 17.80
C VAL A 134 4.34 -15.59 17.42
N THR A 135 3.77 -16.68 17.92
CA THR A 135 2.33 -16.92 17.86
C THR A 135 1.67 -16.27 19.07
N GLU A 136 0.71 -15.39 18.82
CA GLU A 136 -0.06 -14.66 19.83
C GLU A 136 -1.49 -15.21 19.90
N THR A 137 -1.99 -15.50 21.11
CA THR A 137 -3.39 -15.91 21.31
C THR A 137 -4.14 -14.82 22.04
N ILE A 138 -5.19 -14.28 21.42
CA ILE A 138 -6.05 -13.25 21.99
C ILE A 138 -7.34 -13.92 22.45
N ALA A 139 -7.55 -14.00 23.76
CA ALA A 139 -8.79 -14.56 24.30
C ALA A 139 -10.00 -13.66 23.97
N THR A 140 -11.19 -14.24 24.03
CA THR A 140 -12.45 -13.51 23.81
C THR A 140 -12.55 -12.28 24.70
N GLY A 141 -12.73 -11.10 24.10
CA GLY A 141 -12.82 -9.81 24.79
C GLY A 141 -11.48 -9.15 25.11
N GLU A 142 -10.35 -9.84 24.90
CA GLU A 142 -9.02 -9.30 25.18
C GLU A 142 -8.43 -8.55 23.98
N SER A 143 -7.29 -7.90 24.20
CA SER A 143 -6.57 -7.18 23.16
C SER A 143 -5.07 -7.25 23.35
N VAL A 144 -4.35 -7.25 22.24
CA VAL A 144 -2.89 -7.04 22.20
C VAL A 144 -2.58 -5.74 21.46
N VAL A 145 -1.53 -5.04 21.88
CA VAL A 145 -1.10 -3.77 21.30
C VAL A 145 0.33 -3.90 20.80
N HIS A 146 0.59 -3.38 19.59
CA HIS A 146 1.92 -3.21 19.04
C HIS A 146 2.15 -1.74 18.68
N THR A 147 3.26 -1.17 19.14
CA THR A 147 3.62 0.23 18.87
C THR A 147 4.60 0.31 17.70
N ILE A 148 4.24 1.12 16.70
CA ILE A 148 5.10 1.50 15.59
C ILE A 148 5.79 2.81 15.94
N GLU A 149 7.12 2.75 16.01
CA GLU A 149 7.99 3.90 16.25
C GLU A 149 8.77 4.22 14.97
N TRP A 150 8.59 5.43 14.45
CA TRP A 150 9.23 5.88 13.23
C TRP A 150 10.00 7.19 13.43
N ASP A 151 11.30 7.15 13.15
CA ASP A 151 12.20 8.31 13.23
C ASP A 151 12.25 9.13 11.93
N GLN A 152 11.21 8.99 11.10
CA GLN A 152 11.08 9.64 9.78
C GLN A 152 12.22 9.29 8.81
N ARG A 153 12.79 8.09 8.92
CA ARG A 153 13.77 7.57 7.94
C ARG A 153 13.19 6.47 7.09
N ASN A 154 13.67 6.39 5.86
CA ASN A 154 13.40 5.23 5.01
C ASN A 154 14.27 4.03 5.40
N ASP A 155 14.10 2.89 4.73
CA ASP A 155 14.88 1.66 4.99
C ASP A 155 16.39 1.83 4.75
N ARG A 156 16.79 2.84 3.97
CA ARG A 156 18.20 3.19 3.73
C ARG A 156 18.76 4.16 4.79
N GLY A 157 17.97 4.54 5.79
CA GLY A 157 18.37 5.46 6.85
C GLY A 157 18.39 6.93 6.45
N PHE A 158 17.89 7.30 5.27
CA PHE A 158 17.76 8.71 4.88
C PHE A 158 16.48 9.30 5.45
N ARG A 159 16.54 10.54 5.92
CA ARG A 159 15.34 11.29 6.31
C ARG A 159 14.43 11.46 5.12
N VAL A 160 13.14 11.33 5.37
CA VAL A 160 12.11 11.50 4.36
C VAL A 160 11.70 12.96 4.26
N ALA A 161 11.12 13.33 3.12
CA ALA A 161 10.67 14.71 2.88
C ALA A 161 9.30 14.95 3.54
N PRO A 162 8.89 16.21 3.73
CA PRO A 162 7.49 16.54 4.03
C PRO A 162 6.55 15.92 2.99
N ALA A 163 5.56 15.17 3.47
CA ALA A 163 4.53 14.51 2.68
C ALA A 163 3.42 13.99 3.61
N ILE A 164 2.32 13.52 3.02
CA ILE A 164 1.34 12.68 3.71
C ILE A 164 1.73 11.22 3.47
N TYR A 165 2.07 10.53 4.55
CA TYR A 165 2.37 9.10 4.57
C TYR A 165 1.18 8.33 5.11
N VAL A 166 1.10 7.05 4.74
CA VAL A 166 0.08 6.13 5.23
C VAL A 166 0.76 4.94 5.89
N LEU A 167 0.23 4.52 7.03
CA LEU A 167 0.58 3.24 7.65
C LEU A 167 -0.39 2.20 7.14
N GLU A 168 0.15 1.10 6.64
CA GLU A 168 -0.60 -0.08 6.20
C GLU A 168 -0.09 -1.30 6.94
N ILE A 169 -0.98 -2.24 7.19
CA ILE A 169 -0.62 -3.63 7.52
C ILE A 169 -0.40 -4.34 6.18
N ALA A 170 0.54 -5.27 6.07
CA ALA A 170 0.64 -6.13 4.88
C ALA A 170 -0.40 -7.27 4.93
N ASP A 171 -0.71 -7.87 3.77
CA ASP A 171 -1.72 -8.92 3.62
C ASP A 171 -1.61 -9.99 4.70
N VAL A 172 -2.75 -10.56 5.10
CA VAL A 172 -2.87 -11.60 6.12
C VAL A 172 -3.67 -12.78 5.56
N MET A 173 -3.31 -14.02 5.92
CA MET A 173 -4.06 -15.23 5.60
C MET A 173 -4.89 -15.66 6.82
N ARG A 174 -5.93 -16.47 6.60
CA ARG A 174 -6.74 -17.06 7.66
C ARG A 174 -6.78 -18.57 7.50
N TYR A 175 -6.83 -19.30 8.61
CA TYR A 175 -7.02 -20.74 8.64
C TYR A 175 -8.17 -21.08 9.61
N ASP A 176 -9.22 -21.73 9.09
CA ASP A 176 -10.42 -22.06 9.87
C ASP A 176 -10.40 -23.48 10.47
N GLY A 177 -9.23 -24.14 10.44
CA GLY A 177 -9.06 -25.51 10.94
C GLY A 177 -9.55 -26.62 9.98
N LYS A 178 -10.15 -26.29 8.82
CA LYS A 178 -10.65 -27.26 7.84
C LYS A 178 -10.21 -26.95 6.40
N THR A 179 -10.05 -25.68 6.06
CA THR A 179 -9.65 -25.18 4.75
C THR A 179 -8.66 -24.03 4.90
N GLU A 180 -7.58 -24.06 4.12
CA GLU A 180 -6.74 -22.88 3.88
C GLU A 180 -7.50 -21.96 2.91
N SER A 181 -8.40 -21.15 3.45
CA SER A 181 -9.03 -20.07 2.73
C SER A 181 -8.14 -18.85 2.83
N ILE A 182 -7.33 -18.61 1.80
CA ILE A 182 -6.59 -17.35 1.66
C ILE A 182 -7.62 -16.23 1.55
N HIS A 183 -7.77 -15.47 2.63
CA HIS A 183 -8.56 -14.26 2.65
C HIS A 183 -7.60 -13.08 2.53
N GLN A 184 -7.24 -12.70 1.32
CA GLN A 184 -6.74 -11.34 1.08
C GLN A 184 -7.93 -10.40 1.29
N GLY A 185 -8.08 -9.88 2.50
CA GLY A 185 -9.17 -9.01 2.89
C GLY A 185 -8.66 -7.85 3.74
N SER A 186 -8.81 -6.62 3.24
CA SER A 186 -8.62 -5.30 3.86
C SER A 186 -7.38 -5.04 4.72
N LEU A 187 -6.39 -5.93 4.71
CA LEU A 187 -5.11 -5.81 5.42
C LEU A 187 -4.00 -5.33 4.48
N GLY A 188 -4.35 -4.45 3.55
CA GLY A 188 -3.46 -3.60 2.74
C GLY A 188 -4.04 -2.19 2.61
N GLU A 189 -5.06 -1.87 3.42
CA GLU A 189 -5.67 -0.55 3.49
C GLU A 189 -4.94 0.32 4.51
N GLN A 190 -4.98 1.64 4.28
CA GLN A 190 -4.45 2.63 5.19
C GLN A 190 -5.14 2.53 6.57
N ILE A 191 -4.37 2.21 7.60
CA ILE A 191 -4.84 2.14 9.00
C ILE A 191 -4.55 3.41 9.80
N ALA A 192 -3.60 4.24 9.35
CA ALA A 192 -3.36 5.58 9.87
C ALA A 192 -2.73 6.51 8.82
N GLU A 193 -2.95 7.81 9.00
CA GLU A 193 -2.30 8.87 8.22
C GLU A 193 -1.22 9.58 9.06
N ILE A 194 -0.07 9.87 8.45
CA ILE A 194 1.04 10.58 9.08
C ILE A 194 1.42 11.77 8.19
N ALA A 195 1.06 12.98 8.60
CA ALA A 195 1.45 14.21 7.92
C ALA A 195 2.77 14.73 8.50
N ILE A 196 3.82 14.73 7.67
CA ILE A 196 5.11 15.36 8.02
C ILE A 196 5.12 16.77 7.43
N ARG A 197 5.16 17.79 8.29
CA ARG A 197 5.22 19.20 7.87
C ARG A 197 6.66 19.71 7.73
N PRO A 198 6.90 20.75 6.91
CA PRO A 198 8.19 21.42 6.81
C PRO A 198 8.63 22.04 8.15
N ALA A 199 9.93 21.97 8.47
CA ALA A 199 10.49 22.54 9.71
C ALA A 199 10.58 24.09 9.71
N GLY A 200 10.43 24.73 8.53
CA GLY A 200 10.40 26.19 8.39
C GLY A 200 9.05 26.83 8.68
N GLY A 201 8.08 26.03 9.11
CA GLY A 201 6.67 26.41 9.18
C GLY A 201 5.97 26.22 7.83
N THR A 202 4.66 26.47 7.87
CA THR A 202 3.74 26.20 6.77
C THR A 202 3.07 27.47 6.27
N LEU A 203 2.70 27.49 5.00
CA LEU A 203 1.81 28.51 4.49
C LEU A 203 0.38 28.24 4.97
N GLU A 204 -0.27 29.25 5.53
CA GLU A 204 -1.65 29.17 6.02
C GLU A 204 -2.49 30.30 5.41
N ARG A 205 -3.11 30.02 4.26
CA ARG A 205 -4.06 30.94 3.60
C ARG A 205 -4.86 30.21 2.52
N THR A 206 -6.06 30.70 2.28
CA THR A 206 -6.86 30.35 1.09
C THR A 206 -6.42 31.21 -0.09
N ILE A 207 -6.23 30.57 -1.24
CA ILE A 207 -5.94 31.21 -2.52
C ILE A 207 -7.08 30.87 -3.46
N VAL A 208 -7.84 31.90 -3.84
CA VAL A 208 -8.86 31.78 -4.88
C VAL A 208 -8.13 31.80 -6.22
N VAL A 209 -8.20 30.69 -6.96
CA VAL A 209 -7.52 30.54 -8.25
C VAL A 209 -8.48 30.87 -9.39
N ASN A 210 -9.68 30.26 -9.39
CA ASN A 210 -10.73 30.44 -10.41
C ASN A 210 -10.19 30.48 -11.85
N ARG A 211 -9.30 29.55 -12.17
CA ARG A 211 -8.71 29.44 -13.50
C ARG A 211 -9.23 28.19 -14.17
N SER A 212 -9.76 28.36 -15.38
CA SER A 212 -10.29 27.26 -16.20
C SER A 212 -9.44 27.06 -17.45
N ILE A 213 -9.33 25.80 -17.88
CA ILE A 213 -8.69 25.40 -19.13
C ILE A 213 -9.64 24.43 -19.82
N THR A 214 -9.98 24.70 -21.08
CA THR A 214 -10.90 23.87 -21.88
C THR A 214 -10.13 23.18 -22.98
N GLU A 215 -10.24 21.86 -23.05
CA GLU A 215 -9.59 21.03 -24.07
C GLU A 215 -10.51 19.87 -24.42
N LYS A 216 -10.65 19.58 -25.72
CA LYS A 216 -11.57 18.56 -26.26
C LYS A 216 -12.99 18.56 -25.66
N GLY A 217 -13.57 19.74 -25.44
CA GLY A 217 -14.93 19.88 -24.90
C GLY A 217 -15.07 19.62 -23.40
N ILE A 218 -13.96 19.41 -22.70
CA ILE A 218 -13.90 19.28 -21.24
C ILE A 218 -13.19 20.51 -20.67
N THR A 219 -13.85 21.17 -19.72
CA THR A 219 -13.31 22.32 -18.99
C THR A 219 -12.96 21.89 -17.58
N VAL A 220 -11.68 22.00 -17.22
CA VAL A 220 -11.22 21.82 -15.85
C VAL A 220 -10.93 23.19 -15.25
N THR A 221 -11.48 23.45 -14.08
CA THR A 221 -11.24 24.65 -13.28
C THR A 221 -10.56 24.27 -11.98
N LEU A 222 -9.43 24.89 -11.68
CA LEU A 222 -8.92 24.94 -10.31
C LEU A 222 -9.57 26.14 -9.62
N GLU A 223 -10.50 25.86 -8.71
CA GLU A 223 -11.31 26.87 -8.00
C GLU A 223 -10.47 27.55 -6.92
N SER A 224 -9.87 26.76 -6.04
CA SER A 224 -9.10 27.29 -4.90
C SER A 224 -8.08 26.30 -4.36
N VAL A 225 -7.13 26.84 -3.63
CA VAL A 225 -6.12 26.12 -2.84
C VAL A 225 -6.19 26.63 -1.40
N ASP A 226 -6.65 25.78 -0.50
CA ASP A 226 -6.76 26.05 0.93
C ASP A 226 -5.55 25.47 1.65
N ALA A 227 -4.51 26.28 1.82
CA ALA A 227 -3.32 25.90 2.55
C ALA A 227 -3.53 26.05 4.06
N LYS A 228 -3.34 24.96 4.81
CA LYS A 228 -3.44 24.88 6.28
C LYS A 228 -2.13 24.35 6.87
N ALA A 229 -2.03 24.42 8.20
CA ALA A 229 -0.84 23.98 8.93
C ALA A 229 -0.52 22.48 8.80
N ASP A 230 -1.53 21.68 8.46
CA ASP A 230 -1.48 20.21 8.50
C ASP A 230 -1.65 19.54 7.12
N SER A 231 -2.25 20.25 6.17
CA SER A 231 -2.46 19.81 4.80
C SER A 231 -2.85 20.99 3.88
N VAL A 232 -2.90 20.72 2.59
CA VAL A 232 -3.50 21.62 1.60
C VAL A 232 -4.65 20.91 0.91
N GLU A 233 -5.77 21.60 0.78
CA GLU A 233 -6.93 21.13 0.02
C GLU A 233 -7.06 21.91 -1.28
N MET A 234 -7.12 21.19 -2.40
CA MET A 234 -7.37 21.75 -3.72
C MET A 234 -8.79 21.39 -4.15
N PHE A 235 -9.50 22.36 -4.69
CA PHE A 235 -10.86 22.20 -5.19
C PHE A 235 -10.89 22.37 -6.69
N PHE A 236 -11.40 21.37 -7.39
CA PHE A 236 -11.56 21.41 -8.84
C PHE A 236 -13.03 21.32 -9.22
N SER A 237 -13.39 21.96 -10.32
CA SER A 237 -14.63 21.65 -11.03
C SER A 237 -14.30 21.18 -12.45
N VAL A 238 -15.04 20.19 -12.94
CA VAL A 238 -14.94 19.70 -14.31
C VAL A 238 -16.30 19.87 -14.96
N SER A 239 -16.34 20.39 -16.19
CA SER A 239 -17.57 20.58 -16.96
C SER A 239 -17.38 20.03 -18.37
N ALA A 240 -18.27 19.15 -18.83
CA ALA A 240 -18.28 18.65 -20.19
C ALA A 240 -19.37 19.35 -21.02
N GLU A 241 -19.06 19.67 -22.28
CA GLU A 241 -20.02 20.27 -23.22
C GLU A 241 -21.12 19.28 -23.63
N ASP A 242 -20.78 17.99 -23.71
CA ASP A 242 -21.67 16.88 -24.07
C ASP A 242 -21.44 15.68 -23.13
N PRO A 243 -22.47 14.90 -22.77
CA PRO A 243 -22.30 13.61 -22.08
C PRO A 243 -21.39 12.63 -22.81
N ASP A 244 -21.40 12.68 -24.14
CA ASP A 244 -20.68 11.75 -24.99
C ASP A 244 -19.40 12.39 -25.54
N TYR A 245 -18.26 11.85 -25.13
CA TYR A 245 -16.96 12.16 -25.70
C TYR A 245 -16.66 11.23 -26.88
N ILE A 246 -16.27 11.80 -28.02
CA ILE A 246 -15.95 11.06 -29.24
C ILE A 246 -14.48 11.28 -29.60
N GLU A 247 -13.73 10.18 -29.72
CA GLU A 247 -12.32 10.20 -30.15
C GLU A 247 -12.12 9.35 -31.41
N VAL A 248 -11.44 9.94 -32.39
CA VAL A 248 -11.05 9.23 -33.62
C VAL A 248 -9.67 8.63 -33.40
N MET A 249 -9.61 7.30 -33.36
CA MET A 249 -8.37 6.54 -33.21
C MET A 249 -7.48 6.67 -34.47
N PRO A 250 -6.16 6.39 -34.39
CA PRO A 250 -5.25 6.51 -35.54
C PRO A 250 -5.63 5.63 -36.74
N ASP A 251 -6.41 4.57 -36.54
CA ASP A 251 -6.94 3.70 -37.59
C ASP A 251 -8.26 4.19 -38.21
N GLY A 252 -8.74 5.36 -37.79
CA GLY A 252 -9.95 6.01 -38.27
C GLY A 252 -11.25 5.53 -37.61
N ARG A 253 -11.19 4.61 -36.63
CA ARG A 253 -12.38 4.22 -35.86
C ARG A 253 -12.74 5.30 -34.85
N GLU A 254 -14.04 5.59 -34.75
CA GLU A 254 -14.59 6.41 -33.67
C GLU A 254 -14.79 5.54 -32.43
N TRP A 255 -14.31 6.03 -31.30
CA TRP A 255 -14.62 5.52 -29.98
C TRP A 255 -15.48 6.56 -29.26
N THR A 256 -16.64 6.14 -28.77
CA THR A 256 -17.55 6.98 -28.00
C THR A 256 -17.52 6.54 -26.55
N TYR A 257 -17.42 7.52 -25.66
CA TYR A 257 -17.43 7.34 -24.22
C TYR A 257 -18.46 8.25 -23.59
N THR A 258 -19.43 7.65 -22.88
CA THR A 258 -20.40 8.41 -22.09
C THR A 258 -19.84 8.64 -20.70
N ILE A 259 -19.67 9.90 -20.32
CA ILE A 259 -19.11 10.34 -19.05
C ILE A 259 -20.08 9.96 -17.92
N SER A 260 -19.59 9.23 -16.91
CA SER A 260 -20.37 8.82 -15.74
C SER A 260 -20.48 9.94 -14.69
N ASP A 261 -21.28 9.70 -13.64
CA ASP A 261 -21.43 10.63 -12.51
C ASP A 261 -20.23 10.61 -11.53
N ASP A 262 -19.35 9.60 -11.67
CA ASP A 262 -18.27 9.25 -10.74
C ASP A 262 -16.88 9.19 -11.40
N GLU A 263 -16.73 9.87 -12.54
CA GLU A 263 -15.46 9.88 -13.27
C GLU A 263 -14.30 10.36 -12.39
N PRO A 264 -13.19 9.62 -12.32
CA PRO A 264 -12.00 10.08 -11.59
C PRO A 264 -11.28 11.17 -12.38
N ILE A 265 -10.56 12.05 -11.67
CA ILE A 265 -9.49 12.83 -12.30
C ILE A 265 -8.14 12.24 -11.88
N HIS A 266 -7.22 12.19 -12.84
CA HIS A 266 -5.83 11.80 -12.60
C HIS A 266 -4.92 12.98 -12.86
N GLY A 267 -3.83 13.04 -12.11
CA GLY A 267 -2.88 14.12 -12.27
C GLY A 267 -1.73 14.08 -11.29
N SER A 268 -0.93 15.13 -11.35
CA SER A 268 0.25 15.31 -10.54
C SER A 268 0.42 16.77 -10.11
N TYR A 269 1.28 16.98 -9.13
CA TYR A 269 1.66 18.30 -8.68
C TYR A 269 3.16 18.36 -8.38
N ARG A 270 3.67 19.57 -8.32
CA ARG A 270 5.03 19.89 -7.92
C ARG A 270 5.02 21.16 -7.10
N ILE A 271 5.68 21.12 -5.95
CA ILE A 271 5.97 22.30 -5.12
C ILE A 271 7.35 22.81 -5.53
N ASP A 272 7.42 24.08 -5.92
CA ASP A 272 8.61 24.75 -6.44
C ASP A 272 9.32 23.93 -7.53
N ASP A 273 10.63 23.75 -7.42
CA ASP A 273 11.47 22.92 -8.30
C ASP A 273 11.60 21.45 -7.80
N GLY A 274 10.74 21.05 -6.87
CA GLY A 274 10.77 19.75 -6.23
C GLY A 274 10.42 18.56 -7.14
N LYS A 275 10.26 17.39 -6.51
CA LYS A 275 9.80 16.18 -7.23
C LYS A 275 8.34 16.33 -7.66
N VAL A 276 8.02 15.78 -8.83
CA VAL A 276 6.64 15.55 -9.27
C VAL A 276 6.02 14.46 -8.40
N ARG A 277 4.79 14.71 -7.92
CA ARG A 277 4.04 13.86 -7.01
C ARG A 277 2.65 13.60 -7.57
N TYR A 278 2.09 12.43 -7.31
CA TYR A 278 0.76 12.03 -7.80
C TYR A 278 -0.37 12.61 -6.93
N LEU A 279 -1.47 13.01 -7.55
CA LEU A 279 -2.72 13.37 -6.86
C LEU A 279 -3.43 12.08 -6.42
N TRP A 280 -3.06 11.56 -5.25
CA TRP A 280 -3.45 10.21 -4.83
C TRP A 280 -4.82 10.13 -4.12
N ASN A 281 -5.21 11.15 -3.37
CA ASN A 281 -6.48 11.18 -2.62
C ASN A 281 -7.42 12.22 -3.23
N VAL A 282 -7.86 11.95 -4.46
CA VAL A 282 -8.84 12.79 -5.14
C VAL A 282 -10.24 12.21 -4.92
N GLU A 283 -11.08 12.98 -4.26
CA GLU A 283 -12.44 12.61 -3.91
C GLU A 283 -13.43 13.38 -4.80
N SER A 284 -14.34 12.67 -5.45
CA SER A 284 -15.50 13.30 -6.09
C SER A 284 -16.43 13.87 -5.01
N THR A 285 -16.80 15.13 -5.14
CA THR A 285 -17.82 15.78 -4.29
C THR A 285 -19.22 15.69 -4.91
N GLY A 286 -19.36 14.86 -5.95
CA GLY A 286 -20.58 14.67 -6.73
C GLY A 286 -20.60 15.48 -8.01
N GLY A 287 -21.50 15.07 -8.92
CA GLY A 287 -21.73 15.76 -10.18
C GLY A 287 -23.21 15.79 -10.56
N LYS A 288 -23.59 16.78 -11.38
CA LYS A 288 -24.91 16.89 -11.98
C LYS A 288 -24.83 17.68 -13.28
N ASN A 289 -25.60 17.26 -14.29
CA ASN A 289 -25.67 17.94 -15.59
C ASN A 289 -24.27 18.16 -16.20
N PHE A 290 -23.42 17.13 -16.16
CA PHE A 290 -22.05 17.15 -16.71
C PHE A 290 -21.11 18.15 -16.02
N HIS A 291 -21.45 18.57 -14.80
CA HIS A 291 -20.59 19.36 -13.93
C HIS A 291 -20.23 18.52 -12.71
N TYR A 292 -18.95 18.41 -12.40
CA TYR A 292 -18.39 17.52 -11.39
C TYR A 292 -17.50 18.33 -10.47
N GLY A 293 -17.57 18.07 -9.16
CA GLY A 293 -16.67 18.67 -8.19
C GLY A 293 -15.67 17.65 -7.66
N TYR A 294 -14.45 18.09 -7.40
CA TYR A 294 -13.40 17.27 -6.80
C TYR A 294 -12.69 18.01 -5.68
N ARG A 295 -12.26 17.26 -4.68
CA ARG A 295 -11.35 17.72 -3.63
C ARG A 295 -10.13 16.82 -3.59
N CYS A 296 -8.94 17.41 -3.53
CA CYS A 296 -7.70 16.65 -3.36
C CYS A 296 -6.93 17.18 -2.17
N LYS A 297 -6.43 16.28 -1.32
CA LYS A 297 -5.59 16.60 -0.18
C LYS A 297 -4.12 16.29 -0.48
N ILE A 298 -3.24 17.27 -0.30
CA ILE A 298 -1.79 17.12 -0.39
C ILE A 298 -1.13 17.62 0.90
N GLU A 299 0.18 17.41 1.04
CA GLU A 299 0.94 17.92 2.19
C GLU A 299 0.93 19.45 2.30
N SER A 300 1.15 19.94 3.52
CA SER A 300 1.31 21.38 3.78
C SER A 300 2.45 21.98 2.96
N LEU A 301 2.17 23.16 2.40
CA LEU A 301 3.18 23.92 1.69
C LEU A 301 4.17 24.56 2.68
N PRO A 302 5.47 24.60 2.36
CA PRO A 302 6.44 25.41 3.10
C PRO A 302 5.99 26.88 3.18
N ARG A 303 6.36 27.56 4.26
CA ARG A 303 6.02 28.98 4.47
C ARG A 303 6.53 29.90 3.36
N ASP A 304 7.66 29.55 2.77
CA ASP A 304 8.39 30.25 1.73
C ASP A 304 8.17 29.67 0.33
N VAL A 305 7.13 28.86 0.13
CA VAL A 305 6.73 28.35 -1.18
C VAL A 305 6.58 29.50 -2.18
N GLU A 306 7.13 29.34 -3.38
CA GLU A 306 7.05 30.32 -4.47
C GLU A 306 6.01 29.87 -5.51
N ASN A 307 5.95 28.57 -5.79
CA ASN A 307 5.11 27.99 -6.83
C ASN A 307 4.50 26.65 -6.44
N LEU A 308 3.24 26.45 -6.85
CA LEU A 308 2.59 25.15 -6.92
C LEU A 308 2.18 24.94 -8.39
N SER A 309 2.76 23.92 -9.01
CA SER A 309 2.36 23.44 -10.34
C SER A 309 1.42 22.26 -10.16
N VAL A 310 0.27 22.26 -10.84
CA VAL A 310 -0.71 21.16 -10.82
C VAL A 310 -1.07 20.82 -12.25
N THR A 311 -0.99 19.55 -12.61
CA THR A 311 -1.37 19.03 -13.92
C THR A 311 -2.44 17.97 -13.73
N ILE A 312 -3.61 18.17 -14.32
CA ILE A 312 -4.60 17.10 -14.50
C ILE A 312 -4.33 16.48 -15.86
N ASP A 313 -4.05 15.19 -15.93
CA ASP A 313 -3.64 14.49 -17.15
C ASP A 313 -4.72 13.54 -17.71
N SER A 314 -5.77 13.28 -16.94
CA SER A 314 -6.97 12.65 -17.46
C SER A 314 -8.23 12.97 -16.65
N PHE A 315 -9.37 12.84 -17.33
CA PHE A 315 -10.71 12.80 -16.76
C PHE A 315 -11.39 11.51 -17.21
N GLY A 316 -11.52 10.55 -16.29
CA GLY A 316 -11.84 9.18 -16.62
C GLY A 316 -10.86 8.62 -17.66
N PRO A 317 -11.34 8.01 -18.75
CA PRO A 317 -10.49 7.52 -19.84
C PRO A 317 -10.02 8.61 -20.81
N ILE A 318 -10.50 9.86 -20.67
CA ILE A 318 -10.15 10.96 -21.57
C ILE A 318 -8.78 11.51 -21.18
N GLN A 319 -7.77 11.26 -22.01
CA GLN A 319 -6.38 11.69 -21.77
C GLN A 319 -6.10 13.06 -22.40
N VAL A 320 -6.00 14.07 -21.54
CA VAL A 320 -5.79 15.48 -21.89
C VAL A 320 -5.08 16.16 -20.73
N SER A 321 -4.16 17.08 -21.02
CA SER A 321 -3.39 17.81 -20.00
C SER A 321 -3.99 19.19 -19.73
N TRP A 322 -4.29 19.48 -18.47
CA TRP A 322 -4.68 20.80 -17.97
C TRP A 322 -3.67 21.27 -16.93
N ASP A 323 -2.88 22.29 -17.29
CA ASP A 323 -1.75 22.76 -16.49
C ASP A 323 -2.04 24.07 -15.75
N PHE A 324 -2.07 24.00 -14.42
CA PHE A 324 -2.23 25.12 -13.51
C PHE A 324 -0.90 25.48 -12.86
N ASN A 325 -0.58 26.77 -12.87
CA ASN A 325 0.59 27.31 -12.18
C ASN A 325 0.12 28.40 -11.22
N ILE A 326 0.34 28.18 -9.93
CA ILE A 326 -0.05 29.10 -8.86
C ILE A 326 1.23 29.69 -8.27
N ASN A 327 1.35 31.01 -8.31
CA ASN A 327 2.48 31.74 -7.71
C ASN A 327 2.02 32.39 -6.41
N PHE A 328 2.87 32.36 -5.38
CA PHE A 328 2.53 32.74 -4.01
C PHE A 328 3.04 34.13 -3.60
#